data_AF-A0A6H0KK01-F1
#
_entry.id   AF-A0A6H0KK01-F1
#
_cell.length_a   1.000
_cell.length_b   1.000
_cell.length_c   1.000
_cell.angle_alpha   90.00
_cell.angle_beta   90.00
_cell.angle_gamma   90.00
#
_symmetry.space_group_name_H-M   'P 1'
#
loop_
_entity.id
_entity.type
_entity.pdbx_description
1 polymer ?
#
loop_
_entity_poly.entity_id
_entity_poly.type
_entity_poly.pdbx_seq_one_letter_code
_entity_poly.pdbx_strand_id
1 'polypeptide(L)'
;MKFNKLFSGLVGICLFFGFTSCAEDKRIFGDDIEIPELTDDNTVQFTVEVASDWKQIEVIAGGGRMAIEWGDGRLQKIEDPGTTGPINYKYGNKKSYQVRIWAEELDFLSISGLLLPTTNLRMGYLPGIRSLNLNSFSGTAELDLSSSCPNVEDINIGNWSDLERLELNQCKQLERADIYTNPRLTSLNIVNLPRLKDLNCAGNGLTTLSLKGTPALRTFYCNNNPLTAIDFEEDMAITGLFIQNCAFSSLAFLEKLPLLSEFSCRSNKLTTLDLSNHQSIRFLDCSFNRKLNYLSIPANNLVQILRCHSCNLGASTLNEIFEVLIPLPKPPTSEQEKDYRISFYDNPGEKTCDVSILKNKYWYIDTDKN
;
A
#
# COMPACT_ATOMS: atom_id res chain seq x y z
N MET A 1 34.56 -72.61 -7.07
CA MET A 1 33.95 -73.91 -7.43
C MET A 1 33.22 -74.47 -6.21
N LYS A 2 31.90 -74.68 -6.35
CA LYS A 2 30.98 -75.49 -5.52
C LYS A 2 30.86 -75.23 -3.99
N PHE A 3 29.80 -74.47 -3.68
CA PHE A 3 28.75 -74.65 -2.65
C PHE A 3 28.95 -75.58 -1.43
N ASN A 4 28.73 -75.01 -0.24
CA ASN A 4 28.19 -75.61 1.00
C ASN A 4 27.28 -74.54 1.65
N LYS A 5 25.95 -74.69 1.72
CA LYS A 5 25.09 -75.39 2.72
C LYS A 5 24.75 -74.57 3.99
N LEU A 6 23.51 -74.80 4.47
CA LEU A 6 22.88 -74.50 5.78
C LEU A 6 22.20 -73.14 5.99
N PHE A 7 21.04 -73.00 6.63
CA PHE A 7 19.94 -73.90 7.07
C PHE A 7 18.77 -72.99 7.53
N SER A 8 17.54 -73.48 7.38
CA SER A 8 16.30 -73.19 8.13
C SER A 8 16.02 -71.82 8.81
N GLY A 9 14.91 -71.21 8.37
CA GLY A 9 13.71 -70.93 9.20
C GLY A 9 13.73 -69.78 10.21
N LEU A 10 12.93 -68.73 9.97
CA LEU A 10 11.96 -68.22 10.95
C LEU A 10 10.98 -67.21 10.33
N VAL A 11 9.75 -67.35 10.83
CA VAL A 11 8.52 -66.57 10.68
C VAL A 11 8.71 -65.06 10.81
N GLY A 12 7.94 -64.28 10.05
CA GLY A 12 7.40 -63.02 10.55
C GLY A 12 7.36 -61.83 9.58
N ILE A 13 6.13 -61.39 9.30
CA ILE A 13 5.74 -60.01 8.92
C ILE A 13 5.78 -59.71 7.41
N CYS A 14 4.75 -60.14 6.69
CA CYS A 14 4.27 -59.41 5.52
C CYS A 14 3.35 -58.28 6.03
N LEU A 15 3.85 -57.05 5.99
CA LEU A 15 3.09 -55.83 6.22
C LEU A 15 1.96 -55.73 5.19
N PHE A 16 0.73 -55.70 5.70
CA PHE A 16 -0.43 -55.13 5.03
C PHE A 16 -0.11 -53.67 4.65
N PHE A 17 0.24 -53.42 3.40
CA PHE A 17 0.02 -52.10 2.81
C PHE A 17 -1.28 -52.19 2.02
N GLY A 18 -2.35 -51.73 2.68
CA GLY A 18 -3.60 -51.43 2.02
C GLY A 18 -3.34 -50.45 0.88
N PHE A 19 -3.84 -50.81 -0.30
CA PHE A 19 -4.08 -49.85 -1.36
C PHE A 19 -5.15 -48.88 -0.86
N THR A 20 -4.75 -47.84 -0.12
CA THR A 20 -5.57 -46.64 0.01
C THR A 20 -5.40 -45.88 -1.29
N SER A 21 -6.28 -46.20 -2.23
CA SER A 21 -6.74 -45.23 -3.21
C SER A 21 -6.94 -43.90 -2.47
N CYS A 22 -6.08 -42.92 -2.72
CA CYS A 22 -6.40 -41.55 -2.38
C CYS A 22 -7.63 -41.20 -3.23
N ALA A 23 -8.80 -41.36 -2.62
CA ALA A 23 -10.01 -40.78 -3.12
C ALA A 23 -9.71 -39.30 -3.36
N GLU A 24 -9.79 -38.87 -4.62
CA GLU A 24 -10.03 -37.47 -4.93
C GLU A 24 -11.22 -37.05 -4.06
N ASP A 25 -10.98 -36.10 -3.16
CA ASP A 25 -12.01 -35.55 -2.31
C ASP A 25 -12.94 -34.71 -3.19
N LYS A 26 -13.91 -35.38 -3.83
CA LYS A 26 -14.93 -34.79 -4.71
C LYS A 26 -16.00 -34.02 -3.93
N ARG A 27 -15.71 -33.54 -2.72
CA ARG A 27 -16.70 -32.91 -1.83
C ARG A 27 -16.28 -31.51 -1.40
N ILE A 28 -16.02 -30.63 -2.37
CA ILE A 28 -16.20 -29.17 -2.23
C ILE A 28 -16.80 -28.63 -3.53
N PHE A 29 -17.88 -29.26 -4.00
CA PHE A 29 -18.59 -28.83 -5.20
C PHE A 29 -20.07 -28.74 -4.83
N GLY A 30 -20.58 -27.52 -4.73
CA GLY A 30 -22.01 -27.26 -4.57
C GLY A 30 -22.76 -27.61 -5.85
N ASP A 31 -22.81 -28.89 -6.22
CA ASP A 31 -23.41 -29.38 -7.47
C ASP A 31 -24.89 -28.98 -7.59
N ASP A 32 -25.57 -28.84 -6.44
CA ASP A 32 -26.98 -28.44 -6.33
C ASP A 32 -27.21 -26.92 -6.45
N ILE A 33 -26.14 -26.11 -6.48
CA ILE A 33 -26.25 -24.65 -6.57
C ILE A 33 -26.36 -24.25 -8.05
N GLU A 34 -27.50 -23.71 -8.43
CA GLU A 34 -27.67 -23.04 -9.71
C GLU A 34 -26.92 -21.70 -9.70
N ILE A 35 -25.95 -21.59 -10.60
CA ILE A 35 -25.23 -20.36 -10.92
C ILE A 35 -25.56 -19.98 -12.37
N PRO A 36 -25.55 -18.69 -12.73
CA PRO A 36 -25.71 -18.29 -14.12
C PRO A 36 -24.55 -18.79 -14.98
N GLU A 37 -24.73 -18.72 -16.30
CA GLU A 37 -23.63 -18.93 -17.24
C GLU A 37 -22.52 -17.90 -17.00
N LEU A 38 -21.26 -18.36 -17.10
CA LEU A 38 -20.10 -17.49 -16.98
C LEU A 38 -19.91 -16.72 -18.29
N THR A 39 -20.09 -15.41 -18.24
CA THR A 39 -19.98 -14.49 -19.37
C THR A 39 -18.91 -13.45 -19.11
N ASP A 40 -18.55 -12.66 -20.13
CA ASP A 40 -17.58 -11.59 -19.95
C ASP A 40 -18.10 -10.47 -19.03
N ASP A 41 -19.42 -10.24 -19.02
CA ASP A 41 -20.06 -9.15 -18.28
C ASP A 41 -20.20 -9.45 -16.78
N ASN A 42 -20.29 -10.71 -16.38
CA ASN A 42 -20.53 -11.11 -14.99
C ASN A 42 -19.31 -11.76 -14.30
N THR A 43 -18.14 -11.75 -14.94
CA THR A 43 -16.94 -12.39 -14.40
C THR A 43 -15.74 -11.47 -14.24
N VAL A 44 -14.89 -11.83 -13.29
CA VAL A 44 -13.47 -11.42 -13.26
C VAL A 44 -12.67 -12.49 -13.98
N GLN A 45 -11.86 -12.09 -14.96
CA GLN A 45 -11.12 -13.00 -15.82
C GLN A 45 -9.64 -12.66 -15.81
N PHE A 46 -8.78 -13.68 -15.74
CA PHE A 46 -7.34 -13.48 -15.84
C PHE A 46 -6.65 -14.78 -16.23
N THR A 47 -5.43 -14.65 -16.74
CA THR A 47 -4.58 -15.79 -17.10
C THR A 47 -3.62 -16.10 -15.96
N VAL A 48 -3.45 -17.36 -15.60
CA VAL A 48 -2.33 -17.83 -14.77
C VAL A 48 -1.30 -18.52 -15.67
N GLU A 49 -0.08 -17.98 -15.71
CA GLU A 49 1.02 -18.52 -16.52
C GLU A 49 1.95 -19.43 -15.70
N VAL A 50 2.04 -20.71 -16.09
CA VAL A 50 2.94 -21.68 -15.42
C VAL A 50 4.10 -22.04 -16.35
N ALA A 51 5.27 -21.42 -16.14
CA ALA A 51 6.44 -21.62 -17.00
C ALA A 51 7.44 -22.69 -16.49
N SER A 52 7.56 -22.85 -15.17
CA SER A 52 8.51 -23.78 -14.54
C SER A 52 7.90 -24.49 -13.35
N ASP A 53 8.00 -23.87 -12.18
CA ASP A 53 7.54 -24.38 -10.90
C ASP A 53 6.03 -24.24 -10.79
N TRP A 54 5.46 -24.98 -9.82
CA TRP A 54 4.06 -24.84 -9.50
C TRP A 54 3.74 -23.42 -9.06
N LYS A 55 2.50 -23.00 -9.33
CA LYS A 55 1.97 -21.69 -8.99
C LYS A 55 0.74 -21.87 -8.12
N GLN A 56 0.52 -20.93 -7.21
CA GLN A 56 -0.67 -20.93 -6.38
C GLN A 56 -1.29 -19.55 -6.40
N ILE A 57 -2.59 -19.54 -6.63
CA ILE A 57 -3.42 -18.36 -6.45
C ILE A 57 -4.26 -18.56 -5.20
N GLU A 58 -4.49 -17.45 -4.51
CA GLU A 58 -5.37 -17.34 -3.37
C GLU A 58 -6.50 -16.38 -3.74
N VAL A 59 -7.73 -16.85 -3.58
CA VAL A 59 -8.94 -16.05 -3.75
C VAL A 59 -9.61 -15.96 -2.38
N ILE A 60 -9.86 -14.74 -1.93
CA ILE A 60 -10.69 -14.47 -0.75
C ILE A 60 -11.84 -13.62 -1.23
N ALA A 61 -13.06 -14.01 -0.91
CA ALA A 61 -14.25 -13.30 -1.34
C ALA A 61 -15.28 -13.24 -0.22
N GLY A 62 -16.22 -12.30 -0.34
CA GLY A 62 -17.32 -12.08 0.58
C GLY A 62 -18.58 -11.68 -0.18
N GLY A 63 -19.72 -11.89 0.46
CA GLY A 63 -21.04 -11.64 -0.13
C GLY A 63 -21.54 -12.81 -0.97
N GLY A 64 -22.85 -13.07 -0.89
CA GLY A 64 -23.62 -13.95 -1.77
C GLY A 64 -22.95 -15.28 -2.14
N ARG A 65 -23.15 -15.70 -3.39
CA ARG A 65 -22.60 -16.93 -3.96
C ARG A 65 -21.48 -16.61 -4.94
N MET A 66 -20.60 -17.59 -5.17
CA MET A 66 -19.47 -17.49 -6.10
C MET A 66 -19.29 -18.77 -6.91
N ALA A 67 -18.73 -18.63 -8.10
CA ALA A 67 -18.20 -19.76 -8.84
C ALA A 67 -16.86 -19.43 -9.49
N ILE A 68 -15.95 -20.40 -9.52
CA ILE A 68 -14.62 -20.25 -10.13
C ILE A 68 -14.39 -21.36 -11.16
N GLU A 69 -14.24 -20.98 -12.42
CA GLU A 69 -13.69 -21.84 -13.48
C GLU A 69 -12.17 -21.67 -13.47
N TRP A 70 -11.42 -22.72 -13.11
CA TRP A 70 -9.97 -22.63 -12.90
C TRP A 70 -9.11 -22.72 -14.18
N GLY A 71 -9.74 -22.85 -15.35
CA GLY A 71 -9.05 -22.94 -16.65
C GLY A 71 -8.49 -24.32 -17.00
N ASP A 72 -8.77 -25.34 -16.20
CA ASP A 72 -8.45 -26.75 -16.47
C ASP A 72 -9.69 -27.64 -16.60
N GLY A 73 -10.86 -27.01 -16.74
CA GLY A 73 -12.16 -27.68 -16.81
C GLY A 73 -12.82 -27.90 -15.45
N ARG A 74 -12.15 -27.56 -14.34
CA ARG A 74 -12.77 -27.59 -13.01
C ARG A 74 -13.55 -26.30 -12.73
N LEU A 75 -14.79 -26.48 -12.32
CA LEU A 75 -15.69 -25.43 -11.85
C LEU A 75 -15.96 -25.65 -10.36
N GLN A 76 -15.57 -24.72 -9.51
CA GLN A 76 -15.83 -24.76 -8.07
C GLN A 76 -16.94 -23.77 -7.71
N LYS A 77 -18.05 -24.27 -7.14
CA LYS A 77 -19.21 -23.47 -6.70
C LYS A 77 -19.20 -23.33 -5.19
N ILE A 78 -19.46 -22.12 -4.69
CA ILE A 78 -19.37 -21.75 -3.27
C ILE A 78 -20.63 -20.96 -2.89
N GLU A 79 -21.34 -21.44 -1.87
CA GLU A 79 -22.60 -20.83 -1.43
C GLU A 79 -22.39 -19.56 -0.59
N ASP A 80 -21.32 -19.53 0.21
CA ASP A 80 -20.94 -18.39 1.05
C ASP A 80 -19.41 -18.29 1.11
N PRO A 81 -18.79 -17.46 0.26
CA PRO A 81 -17.34 -17.32 0.24
C PRO A 81 -16.79 -16.64 1.50
N GLY A 82 -17.61 -15.86 2.22
CA GLY A 82 -17.20 -15.13 3.42
C GLY A 82 -16.87 -16.05 4.60
N THR A 83 -17.48 -17.24 4.66
CA THR A 83 -17.23 -18.25 5.71
C THR A 83 -16.25 -19.35 5.30
N THR A 84 -15.91 -19.44 4.01
CA THR A 84 -15.04 -20.49 3.45
C THR A 84 -13.55 -20.27 3.79
N GLY A 85 -13.16 -19.02 4.08
CA GLY A 85 -11.76 -18.64 4.22
C GLY A 85 -11.03 -18.61 2.87
N PRO A 86 -9.68 -18.48 2.86
CA PRO A 86 -8.93 -18.36 1.61
C PRO A 86 -9.00 -19.62 0.74
N ILE A 87 -9.46 -19.46 -0.50
CA ILE A 87 -9.53 -20.53 -1.50
C ILE A 87 -8.20 -20.58 -2.24
N ASN A 88 -7.46 -21.67 -2.01
CA ASN A 88 -6.13 -21.86 -2.56
C ASN A 88 -6.18 -22.85 -3.72
N TYR A 89 -5.73 -22.42 -4.91
CA TYR A 89 -5.66 -23.29 -6.08
C TYR A 89 -4.22 -23.41 -6.61
N LYS A 90 -3.74 -24.65 -6.77
CA LYS A 90 -2.39 -24.96 -7.22
C LYS A 90 -2.37 -25.45 -8.65
N TYR A 91 -1.55 -24.81 -9.48
CA TYR A 91 -1.28 -25.18 -10.86
C TYR A 91 0.10 -25.82 -10.97
N GLY A 92 0.17 -27.04 -11.50
CA GLY A 92 1.44 -27.80 -11.65
C GLY A 92 1.91 -28.01 -13.08
N ASN A 93 1.01 -27.98 -14.08
CA ASN A 93 1.38 -28.26 -15.46
C ASN A 93 1.81 -26.98 -16.17
N LYS A 94 2.86 -27.07 -16.98
CA LYS A 94 3.38 -25.93 -17.74
C LYS A 94 2.46 -25.54 -18.89
N LYS A 95 1.57 -24.59 -18.63
CA LYS A 95 0.66 -23.99 -19.61
C LYS A 95 0.04 -22.71 -19.03
N SER A 96 -0.73 -22.04 -19.88
CA SER A 96 -1.59 -20.93 -19.50
C SER A 96 -2.96 -21.46 -19.08
N TYR A 97 -3.54 -20.91 -18.00
CA TYR A 97 -4.87 -21.23 -17.51
C TYR A 97 -5.74 -19.98 -17.53
N GLN A 98 -6.88 -20.04 -18.21
CA GLN A 98 -7.86 -18.94 -18.20
C GLN A 98 -8.80 -19.13 -17.02
N VAL A 99 -8.70 -18.27 -16.02
CA VAL A 99 -9.53 -18.30 -14.82
C VAL A 99 -10.70 -17.35 -15.01
N ARG A 100 -11.91 -17.80 -14.65
CA ARG A 100 -13.09 -16.95 -14.56
C ARG A 100 -13.74 -17.09 -13.20
N ILE A 101 -14.06 -15.97 -12.56
CA ILE A 101 -14.77 -15.91 -11.30
C ILE A 101 -16.10 -15.20 -11.54
N TRP A 102 -17.21 -15.90 -11.35
CA TRP A 102 -18.53 -15.24 -11.28
C TRP A 102 -18.64 -14.47 -9.97
N ALA A 103 -18.90 -13.16 -10.08
CA ALA A 103 -18.73 -12.23 -8.98
C ALA A 103 -19.90 -11.25 -8.78
N GLU A 104 -21.06 -11.49 -9.41
CA GLU A 104 -22.20 -10.54 -9.36
C GLU A 104 -22.78 -10.33 -7.97
N GLU A 105 -22.74 -11.37 -7.12
CA GLU A 105 -23.28 -11.30 -5.75
C GLU A 105 -22.22 -10.94 -4.70
N LEU A 106 -20.96 -10.73 -5.12
CA LEU A 106 -19.87 -10.43 -4.20
C LEU A 106 -19.87 -8.96 -3.80
N ASP A 107 -19.56 -8.71 -2.54
CA ASP A 107 -19.25 -7.37 -2.02
C ASP A 107 -17.75 -7.18 -1.75
N PHE A 108 -16.99 -8.27 -1.63
CA PHE A 108 -15.56 -8.27 -1.42
C PHE A 108 -14.89 -9.29 -2.35
N LEU A 109 -13.79 -8.88 -2.97
CA LEU A 109 -12.92 -9.78 -3.73
C LEU A 109 -11.46 -9.41 -3.54
N SER A 110 -10.65 -10.41 -3.21
CA SER A 110 -9.20 -10.33 -3.15
C SER A 110 -8.60 -11.46 -3.96
N ILE A 111 -7.76 -11.11 -4.93
CA ILE A 111 -6.97 -12.07 -5.71
C ILE A 111 -5.50 -11.80 -5.40
N SER A 112 -4.85 -12.77 -4.76
CA SER A 112 -3.48 -12.69 -4.28
C SER A 112 -2.73 -14.00 -4.59
N GLY A 113 -1.44 -14.07 -4.25
CA GLY A 113 -0.67 -15.31 -4.37
C GLY A 113 0.83 -15.11 -4.27
N LEU A 114 1.53 -16.20 -3.92
CA LEU A 114 2.98 -16.23 -3.89
C LEU A 114 3.51 -16.31 -5.33
N LEU A 115 4.29 -15.31 -5.76
CA LEU A 115 4.87 -15.25 -7.11
C LEU A 115 3.81 -15.32 -8.23
N LEU A 116 2.73 -14.56 -8.06
CA LEU A 116 1.58 -14.42 -8.96
C LEU A 116 2.04 -14.21 -10.42
N PRO A 117 1.83 -15.19 -11.30
CA PRO A 117 2.04 -15.02 -12.73
C PRO A 117 0.70 -14.67 -13.39
N THR A 118 -0.09 -13.80 -12.76
CA THR A 118 -1.40 -13.42 -13.27
C THR A 118 -1.24 -12.33 -14.31
N THR A 119 -1.83 -12.56 -15.49
CA THR A 119 -1.80 -11.62 -16.60
C THR A 119 -3.18 -11.41 -17.20
N ASN A 120 -3.32 -10.40 -18.05
CA ASN A 120 -4.52 -10.16 -18.85
C ASN A 120 -5.80 -10.07 -18.00
N LEU A 121 -5.76 -9.34 -16.89
CA LEU A 121 -6.94 -9.13 -16.05
C LEU A 121 -8.00 -8.35 -16.82
N ARG A 122 -9.23 -8.82 -16.75
CA ARG A 122 -10.44 -8.16 -17.25
C ARG A 122 -11.53 -8.30 -16.21
N MET A 123 -12.35 -7.27 -16.08
CA MET A 123 -13.48 -7.29 -15.18
C MET A 123 -14.75 -6.95 -15.94
N GLY A 124 -15.80 -7.71 -15.69
CA GLY A 124 -17.15 -7.39 -16.12
C GLY A 124 -17.78 -6.25 -15.29
N TYR A 125 -19.06 -6.02 -15.50
CA TYR A 125 -19.86 -5.08 -14.72
C TYR A 125 -20.29 -5.71 -13.40
N LEU A 126 -19.59 -5.36 -12.32
CA LEU A 126 -19.73 -5.93 -10.98
C LEU A 126 -20.11 -4.84 -9.96
N PRO A 127 -21.33 -4.28 -10.04
CA PRO A 127 -21.76 -3.16 -9.19
C PRO A 127 -21.97 -3.54 -7.71
N GLY A 128 -21.93 -4.83 -7.37
CA GLY A 128 -22.00 -5.33 -5.99
C GLY A 128 -20.72 -5.10 -5.19
N ILE A 129 -19.57 -5.06 -5.87
CA ILE A 129 -18.24 -4.98 -5.23
C ILE A 129 -18.08 -3.65 -4.47
N ARG A 130 -17.81 -3.76 -3.17
CA ARG A 130 -17.49 -2.67 -2.23
C ARG A 130 -16.01 -2.59 -1.91
N SER A 131 -15.34 -3.73 -1.79
CA SER A 131 -13.89 -3.78 -1.51
C SER A 131 -13.18 -4.71 -2.48
N LEU A 132 -12.10 -4.22 -3.10
CA LEU A 132 -11.40 -4.91 -4.17
C LEU A 132 -9.88 -4.87 -3.97
N ASN A 133 -9.26 -6.04 -3.82
CA ASN A 133 -7.82 -6.19 -3.68
C ASN A 133 -7.25 -6.97 -4.87
N LEU A 134 -6.53 -6.29 -5.74
CA LEU A 134 -5.92 -6.87 -6.94
C LEU A 134 -4.44 -6.50 -6.95
N ASN A 135 -3.63 -7.34 -6.31
CA ASN A 135 -2.20 -7.09 -6.18
C ASN A 135 -1.38 -7.97 -7.11
N SER A 136 -0.25 -7.44 -7.59
CA SER A 136 0.78 -8.19 -8.31
C SER A 136 0.32 -8.81 -9.64
N PHE A 137 -0.59 -8.16 -10.36
CA PHE A 137 -0.88 -8.51 -11.75
C PHE A 137 0.17 -7.93 -12.68
N SER A 138 0.45 -8.64 -13.77
CA SER A 138 1.36 -8.20 -14.84
C SER A 138 0.65 -8.26 -16.19
N GLY A 139 1.24 -7.71 -17.26
CA GLY A 139 0.65 -7.80 -18.60
C GLY A 139 -0.75 -7.20 -18.74
N THR A 140 -1.15 -6.32 -17.83
CA THR A 140 -2.43 -5.61 -17.83
C THR A 140 -2.13 -4.12 -17.73
N ALA A 141 -2.15 -3.44 -18.88
CA ALA A 141 -1.77 -2.03 -18.96
C ALA A 141 -2.87 -1.07 -18.50
N GLU A 142 -4.10 -1.54 -18.42
CA GLU A 142 -5.25 -0.73 -18.07
C GLU A 142 -6.20 -1.48 -17.15
N LEU A 143 -6.72 -0.75 -16.16
CA LEU A 143 -7.85 -1.19 -15.34
C LEU A 143 -8.89 -0.06 -15.28
N ASP A 144 -10.11 -0.35 -15.70
CA ASP A 144 -11.23 0.59 -15.64
C ASP A 144 -12.24 0.15 -14.57
N LEU A 145 -12.11 0.71 -13.37
CA LEU A 145 -13.06 0.47 -12.28
C LEU A 145 -14.29 1.36 -12.39
N SER A 146 -14.23 2.45 -13.17
CA SER A 146 -15.38 3.30 -13.42
C SER A 146 -16.50 2.56 -14.13
N SER A 147 -16.15 1.70 -15.10
CA SER A 147 -17.12 0.82 -15.75
C SER A 147 -17.35 -0.47 -14.98
N SER A 148 -16.30 -1.08 -14.42
CA SER A 148 -16.40 -2.41 -13.83
C SER A 148 -17.02 -2.42 -12.43
N CYS A 149 -16.56 -1.54 -11.53
CA CYS A 149 -16.97 -1.53 -10.12
C CYS A 149 -17.29 -0.09 -9.65
N PRO A 150 -18.33 0.57 -10.19
CA PRO A 150 -18.61 1.99 -9.91
C PRO A 150 -18.99 2.28 -8.45
N ASN A 151 -19.34 1.24 -7.70
CA ASN A 151 -19.82 1.29 -6.33
C ASN A 151 -18.75 0.93 -5.28
N VAL A 152 -17.50 0.74 -5.72
CA VAL A 152 -16.38 0.38 -4.84
C VAL A 152 -16.07 1.50 -3.86
N GLU A 153 -15.80 1.11 -2.62
CA GLU A 153 -15.50 1.96 -1.46
C GLU A 153 -14.03 1.84 -1.07
N ASP A 154 -13.45 0.65 -1.21
CA ASP A 154 -12.05 0.37 -0.88
C ASP A 154 -11.35 -0.35 -2.01
N ILE A 155 -10.18 0.16 -2.44
CA ILE A 155 -9.34 -0.51 -3.45
C ILE A 155 -7.91 -0.68 -2.96
N ASN A 156 -7.31 -1.80 -3.33
CA ASN A 156 -5.88 -2.07 -3.19
C ASN A 156 -5.33 -2.63 -4.50
N ILE A 157 -4.65 -1.76 -5.27
CA ILE A 157 -4.12 -2.00 -6.61
C ILE A 157 -2.62 -1.70 -6.60
N GLY A 158 -1.81 -2.68 -6.20
CA GLY A 158 -0.37 -2.48 -6.09
C GLY A 158 0.50 -3.57 -6.70
N ASN A 159 1.75 -3.20 -6.98
CA ASN A 159 2.79 -4.04 -7.59
C ASN A 159 2.48 -4.47 -9.04
N TRP A 160 1.84 -3.63 -9.85
CA TRP A 160 1.61 -3.90 -11.26
C TRP A 160 2.74 -3.33 -12.11
N SER A 161 3.56 -4.20 -12.70
CA SER A 161 4.72 -3.81 -13.50
C SER A 161 4.38 -3.02 -14.76
N ASP A 162 3.17 -3.22 -15.29
CA ASP A 162 2.78 -2.76 -16.61
C ASP A 162 1.57 -1.81 -16.60
N LEU A 163 0.98 -1.51 -15.43
CA LEU A 163 -0.19 -0.64 -15.32
C LEU A 163 0.15 0.79 -15.74
N GLU A 164 -0.45 1.25 -16.83
CA GLU A 164 -0.26 2.57 -17.42
C GLU A 164 -1.50 3.47 -17.20
N ARG A 165 -2.70 2.89 -17.13
CA ARG A 165 -3.96 3.61 -16.96
C ARG A 165 -4.86 2.98 -15.90
N LEU A 166 -5.36 3.80 -14.98
CA LEU A 166 -6.35 3.40 -13.98
C LEU A 166 -7.49 4.43 -13.99
N GLU A 167 -8.69 3.98 -14.35
CA GLU A 167 -9.88 4.84 -14.40
C GLU A 167 -10.73 4.66 -13.13
N LEU A 168 -10.92 5.75 -12.39
CA LEU A 168 -11.67 5.81 -11.12
C LEU A 168 -12.76 6.88 -11.11
N ASN A 169 -12.91 7.65 -12.18
CA ASN A 169 -13.77 8.83 -12.25
C ASN A 169 -15.25 8.59 -11.90
N GLN A 170 -15.79 7.37 -12.04
CA GLN A 170 -17.16 7.02 -11.64
C GLN A 170 -17.26 6.37 -10.25
N CYS A 171 -16.14 6.03 -9.61
CA CYS A 171 -16.09 5.40 -8.28
C CYS A 171 -16.40 6.43 -7.17
N LYS A 172 -17.56 7.07 -7.20
CA LYS A 172 -17.93 8.19 -6.29
C LYS A 172 -18.09 7.79 -4.83
N GLN A 173 -18.17 6.48 -4.56
CA GLN A 173 -18.24 5.91 -3.22
C GLN A 173 -16.86 5.62 -2.63
N LEU A 174 -15.78 5.77 -3.40
CA LEU A 174 -14.43 5.43 -2.95
C LEU A 174 -14.02 6.26 -1.72
N GLU A 175 -13.73 5.56 -0.63
CA GLU A 175 -13.29 6.10 0.65
C GLU A 175 -11.80 5.87 0.88
N ARG A 176 -11.25 4.72 0.46
CA ARG A 176 -9.82 4.42 0.61
C ARG A 176 -9.23 3.85 -0.68
N ALA A 177 -8.09 4.38 -1.08
CA ALA A 177 -7.37 3.94 -2.28
C ALA A 177 -5.89 3.70 -2.00
N ASP A 178 -5.49 2.43 -2.00
CA ASP A 178 -4.11 1.99 -2.04
C ASP A 178 -3.72 1.66 -3.48
N ILE A 179 -2.90 2.50 -4.11
CA ILE A 179 -2.45 2.39 -5.51
C ILE A 179 -0.93 2.51 -5.54
N TYR A 180 -0.18 1.46 -5.22
CA TYR A 180 1.26 1.58 -4.94
C TYR A 180 2.15 0.67 -5.79
N THR A 181 3.40 1.07 -6.00
CA THR A 181 4.40 0.28 -6.76
C THR A 181 3.92 -0.08 -8.17
N ASN A 182 3.33 0.88 -8.88
CA ASN A 182 2.93 0.77 -10.29
C ASN A 182 3.82 1.70 -11.13
N PRO A 183 5.06 1.29 -11.49
CA PRO A 183 6.08 2.20 -12.00
C PRO A 183 5.74 2.82 -13.37
N ARG A 184 4.81 2.24 -14.13
CA ARG A 184 4.34 2.80 -15.41
C ARG A 184 3.12 3.71 -15.27
N LEU A 185 2.51 3.81 -14.10
CA LEU A 185 1.37 4.70 -13.85
C LEU A 185 1.91 6.12 -13.67
N THR A 186 1.87 6.91 -14.75
CA THR A 186 2.46 8.26 -14.80
C THR A 186 1.47 9.39 -14.53
N SER A 187 0.17 9.07 -14.53
CA SER A 187 -0.92 9.97 -14.19
C SER A 187 -1.99 9.20 -13.42
N LEU A 188 -2.71 9.90 -12.54
CA LEU A 188 -3.81 9.35 -11.77
C LEU A 188 -4.92 10.41 -11.68
N ASN A 189 -6.10 10.09 -12.20
CA ASN A 189 -7.25 10.98 -12.14
C ASN A 189 -8.18 10.58 -10.98
N ILE A 190 -8.10 11.34 -9.91
CA ILE A 190 -8.95 11.20 -8.71
C ILE A 190 -9.78 12.47 -8.46
N VAL A 191 -9.93 13.32 -9.47
CA VAL A 191 -10.69 14.55 -9.36
C VAL A 191 -12.17 14.22 -9.14
N ASN A 192 -12.82 14.95 -8.23
CA ASN A 192 -14.22 14.74 -7.86
C ASN A 192 -14.50 13.35 -7.26
N LEU A 193 -13.64 12.88 -6.35
CA LEU A 193 -13.93 11.72 -5.48
C LEU A 193 -14.32 12.24 -4.08
N PRO A 194 -15.60 12.63 -3.86
CA PRO A 194 -15.99 13.43 -2.71
C PRO A 194 -15.91 12.70 -1.37
N ARG A 195 -15.84 11.36 -1.39
CA ARG A 195 -15.77 10.51 -0.21
C ARG A 195 -14.37 9.99 0.12
N LEU A 196 -13.37 10.27 -0.73
CA LEU A 196 -12.02 9.75 -0.54
C LEU A 196 -11.39 10.37 0.72
N LYS A 197 -11.12 9.54 1.73
CA LYS A 197 -10.56 9.90 3.03
C LYS A 197 -9.06 9.62 3.09
N ASP A 198 -8.63 8.49 2.54
CA ASP A 198 -7.25 8.03 2.57
C ASP A 198 -6.77 7.65 1.16
N LEU A 199 -5.63 8.22 0.78
CA LEU A 199 -4.99 7.94 -0.50
C LEU A 199 -3.52 7.60 -0.28
N ASN A 200 -3.13 6.42 -0.76
CA ASN A 200 -1.73 6.03 -0.87
C ASN A 200 -1.42 5.72 -2.33
N CYS A 201 -0.68 6.61 -2.99
CA CYS A 201 -0.21 6.43 -4.34
C CYS A 201 1.33 6.33 -4.44
N ALA A 202 1.96 5.75 -3.42
CA ALA A 202 3.43 5.70 -3.31
C ALA A 202 4.08 4.73 -4.31
N GLY A 203 5.27 5.06 -4.80
CA GLY A 203 6.07 4.18 -5.66
C GLY A 203 5.55 4.03 -7.08
N ASN A 204 4.79 5.01 -7.58
CA ASN A 204 4.34 5.05 -8.97
C ASN A 204 5.28 5.94 -9.82
N GLY A 205 4.92 6.13 -11.08
CA GLY A 205 5.60 7.04 -12.01
C GLY A 205 5.01 8.45 -12.06
N LEU A 206 4.23 8.87 -11.05
CA LEU A 206 3.43 10.10 -11.13
C LEU A 206 4.31 11.35 -11.23
N THR A 207 4.07 12.15 -12.27
CA THR A 207 4.78 13.42 -12.49
C THR A 207 3.96 14.65 -12.09
N THR A 208 2.63 14.49 -12.08
CA THR A 208 1.65 15.48 -11.61
C THR A 208 0.52 14.77 -10.88
N LEU A 209 -0.14 15.48 -9.96
CA LEU A 209 -1.34 15.00 -9.28
C LEU A 209 -2.22 16.20 -8.89
N SER A 210 -3.54 16.07 -9.09
CA SER A 210 -4.52 17.04 -8.61
C SER A 210 -5.46 16.35 -7.62
N LEU A 211 -5.66 16.99 -6.47
CA LEU A 211 -6.57 16.57 -5.41
C LEU A 211 -7.85 17.43 -5.39
N LYS A 212 -8.21 18.06 -6.52
CA LYS A 212 -9.42 18.87 -6.62
C LYS A 212 -10.68 18.02 -6.47
N GLY A 213 -11.67 18.52 -5.74
CA GLY A 213 -12.91 17.79 -5.47
C GLY A 213 -12.74 16.56 -4.58
N THR A 214 -11.73 16.50 -3.71
CA THR A 214 -11.58 15.47 -2.65
C THR A 214 -11.68 16.06 -1.23
N PRO A 215 -12.78 16.75 -0.87
CA PRO A 215 -12.91 17.47 0.41
C PRO A 215 -12.85 16.57 1.67
N ALA A 216 -13.09 15.27 1.52
CA ALA A 216 -13.02 14.30 2.60
C ALA A 216 -11.59 13.82 2.91
N LEU A 217 -10.60 14.15 2.07
CA LEU A 217 -9.24 13.62 2.22
C LEU A 217 -8.61 14.12 3.52
N ARG A 218 -8.01 13.21 4.29
CA ARG A 218 -7.33 13.49 5.57
C ARG A 218 -5.88 13.06 5.54
N THR A 219 -5.62 11.89 4.96
CA THR A 219 -4.28 11.31 4.91
C THR A 219 -3.87 11.02 3.48
N PHE A 220 -2.67 11.45 3.11
CA PHE A 220 -2.18 11.33 1.75
C PHE A 220 -0.69 10.98 1.69
N TYR A 221 -0.40 9.86 1.03
CA TYR A 221 0.95 9.35 0.78
C TYR A 221 1.23 9.30 -0.73
N CYS A 222 2.26 10.01 -1.21
CA CYS A 222 2.72 9.92 -2.60
C CYS A 222 4.24 9.76 -2.72
N ASN A 223 4.85 9.21 -1.68
CA ASN A 223 6.29 8.94 -1.60
C ASN A 223 6.81 8.21 -2.83
N ASN A 224 8.09 8.41 -3.17
CA ASN A 224 8.75 7.70 -4.26
C ASN A 224 8.06 7.90 -5.63
N ASN A 225 7.56 9.10 -5.91
CA ASN A 225 7.09 9.53 -7.23
C ASN A 225 7.94 10.69 -7.74
N PRO A 226 8.16 10.85 -9.05
CA PRO A 226 8.85 12.00 -9.64
C PRO A 226 8.02 13.31 -9.62
N LEU A 227 7.16 13.50 -8.61
CA LEU A 227 6.33 14.69 -8.44
C LEU A 227 7.16 15.93 -8.15
N THR A 228 6.81 17.03 -8.82
CA THR A 228 7.37 18.37 -8.58
C THR A 228 6.33 19.38 -8.10
N ALA A 229 5.05 19.07 -8.29
CA ALA A 229 3.91 19.87 -7.88
C ALA A 229 2.71 18.96 -7.60
N ILE A 230 1.86 19.38 -6.66
CA ILE A 230 0.55 18.79 -6.39
C ILE A 230 -0.44 19.94 -6.28
N ASP A 231 -1.58 19.80 -6.93
CA ASP A 231 -2.63 20.81 -6.93
C ASP A 231 -3.67 20.48 -5.85
N PHE A 232 -3.80 21.36 -4.87
CA PHE A 232 -4.76 21.29 -3.77
C PHE A 232 -5.81 22.40 -3.90
N GLU A 233 -7.01 22.17 -3.36
CA GLU A 233 -8.00 23.23 -3.10
C GLU A 233 -7.59 24.04 -1.86
N GLU A 234 -8.15 25.25 -1.73
CA GLU A 234 -7.95 26.07 -0.53
C GLU A 234 -8.56 25.39 0.70
N ASP A 235 -7.92 25.60 1.86
CA ASP A 235 -8.39 25.14 3.17
C ASP A 235 -8.72 23.63 3.26
N MET A 236 -7.97 22.78 2.53
CA MET A 236 -8.16 21.33 2.62
C MET A 236 -7.83 20.84 4.03
N ALA A 237 -8.70 19.99 4.58
CA ALA A 237 -8.58 19.43 5.93
C ALA A 237 -7.60 18.26 6.03
N ILE A 238 -6.52 18.26 5.25
CA ILE A 238 -5.47 17.24 5.30
C ILE A 238 -4.67 17.41 6.59
N THR A 239 -4.56 16.33 7.35
CA THR A 239 -3.78 16.26 8.60
C THR A 239 -2.47 15.52 8.41
N GLY A 240 -2.40 14.58 7.46
CA GLY A 240 -1.19 13.81 7.15
C GLY A 240 -0.77 13.93 5.69
N LEU A 241 0.46 14.42 5.44
CA LEU A 241 1.04 14.55 4.11
C LEU A 241 2.44 13.94 4.06
N PHE A 242 2.65 12.99 3.15
CA PHE A 242 3.90 12.25 3.01
C PHE A 242 4.37 12.27 1.55
N ILE A 243 5.38 13.11 1.28
CA ILE A 243 5.96 13.40 -0.04
C ILE A 243 7.45 13.04 -0.11
N GLN A 244 7.87 12.04 0.65
CA GLN A 244 9.26 11.60 0.73
C GLN A 244 9.80 11.12 -0.63
N ASN A 245 11.07 11.42 -0.89
CA ASN A 245 11.77 10.96 -2.09
C ASN A 245 11.02 11.32 -3.39
N CYS A 246 10.55 12.56 -3.45
CA CYS A 246 10.00 13.19 -4.65
C CYS A 246 11.02 14.16 -5.27
N ALA A 247 10.56 15.09 -6.10
CA ALA A 247 11.41 16.07 -6.77
C ALA A 247 11.06 17.53 -6.42
N PHE A 248 10.40 17.78 -5.28
CA PHE A 248 9.99 19.13 -4.88
C PHE A 248 11.20 20.03 -4.60
N SER A 249 11.21 21.22 -5.23
CA SER A 249 12.15 22.30 -4.94
C SER A 249 11.54 23.41 -4.08
N SER A 250 10.21 23.50 -4.06
CA SER A 250 9.42 24.41 -3.23
C SER A 250 8.07 23.77 -2.89
N LEU A 251 7.39 24.29 -1.87
CA LEU A 251 6.11 23.78 -1.37
C LEU A 251 5.08 24.90 -1.29
N ALA A 252 4.83 25.57 -2.42
CA ALA A 252 3.92 26.72 -2.50
C ALA A 252 2.45 26.40 -2.12
N PHE A 253 2.10 25.12 -2.01
CA PHE A 253 0.76 24.68 -1.61
C PHE A 253 0.54 24.65 -0.09
N LEU A 254 1.58 24.86 0.74
CA LEU A 254 1.47 24.70 2.20
C LEU A 254 0.40 25.60 2.83
N GLU A 255 0.18 26.80 2.31
CA GLU A 255 -0.85 27.74 2.80
C GLU A 255 -2.28 27.17 2.65
N LYS A 256 -2.49 26.25 1.70
CA LYS A 256 -3.76 25.58 1.46
C LYS A 256 -4.08 24.47 2.46
N LEU A 257 -3.10 24.10 3.31
CA LEU A 257 -3.17 22.97 4.24
C LEU A 257 -3.00 23.43 5.70
N PRO A 258 -3.90 24.27 6.23
CA PRO A 258 -3.73 24.89 7.55
C PRO A 258 -3.80 23.90 8.73
N LEU A 259 -4.39 22.72 8.53
CA LEU A 259 -4.60 21.70 9.56
C LEU A 259 -3.50 20.62 9.60
N LEU A 260 -2.42 20.78 8.83
CA LEU A 260 -1.38 19.77 8.72
C LEU A 260 -0.74 19.49 10.09
N SER A 261 -0.76 18.22 10.53
CA SER A 261 -0.21 17.77 11.81
C SER A 261 0.96 16.80 11.66
N GLU A 262 0.94 15.98 10.60
CA GLU A 262 2.00 15.05 10.26
C GLU A 262 2.50 15.37 8.86
N PHE A 263 3.75 15.80 8.77
CA PHE A 263 4.34 16.19 7.49
C PHE A 263 5.72 15.56 7.30
N SER A 264 5.90 14.87 6.20
CA SER A 264 7.23 14.44 5.77
C SER A 264 7.51 14.86 4.33
N CYS A 265 8.57 15.66 4.18
CA CYS A 265 9.14 16.07 2.90
C CYS A 265 10.59 15.61 2.75
N ARG A 266 10.96 14.55 3.47
CA ARG A 266 12.30 13.95 3.45
C ARG A 266 12.80 13.66 2.03
N SER A 267 14.10 13.85 1.81
CA SER A 267 14.76 13.52 0.54
C SER A 267 14.13 14.23 -0.68
N ASN A 268 13.88 15.54 -0.56
CA ASN A 268 13.51 16.39 -1.69
C ASN A 268 14.67 17.34 -2.04
N LYS A 269 14.39 18.38 -2.83
CA LYS A 269 15.36 19.39 -3.29
C LYS A 269 15.07 20.77 -2.70
N LEU A 270 14.45 20.82 -1.51
CA LEU A 270 14.04 22.07 -0.88
C LEU A 270 15.25 22.93 -0.48
N THR A 271 15.12 24.24 -0.66
CA THR A 271 16.08 25.24 -0.16
C THR A 271 15.56 25.99 1.06
N THR A 272 14.23 26.09 1.17
CA THR A 272 13.51 26.76 2.25
C THR A 272 12.30 25.92 2.63
N LEU A 273 11.92 25.97 3.91
CA LEU A 273 10.68 25.39 4.43
C LEU A 273 10.14 26.33 5.52
N ASP A 274 9.03 27.00 5.24
CA ASP A 274 8.35 27.86 6.20
C ASP A 274 7.04 27.21 6.63
N LEU A 275 6.97 26.86 7.92
CA LEU A 275 5.79 26.32 8.58
C LEU A 275 5.36 27.22 9.75
N SER A 276 5.75 28.50 9.75
CA SER A 276 5.46 29.45 10.83
C SER A 276 3.97 29.59 11.14
N ASN A 277 3.10 29.37 10.15
CA ASN A 277 1.65 29.44 10.29
C ASN A 277 0.98 28.08 10.59
N HIS A 278 1.73 26.97 10.66
CA HIS A 278 1.18 25.61 10.82
C HIS A 278 1.19 25.15 12.28
N GLN A 279 0.36 25.76 13.13
CA GLN A 279 0.33 25.51 14.59
C GLN A 279 0.04 24.06 14.98
N SER A 280 -0.58 23.28 14.09
CA SER A 280 -0.99 21.89 14.33
C SER A 280 0.12 20.85 14.16
N ILE A 281 1.30 21.23 13.65
CA ILE A 281 2.39 20.29 13.37
C ILE A 281 2.88 19.61 14.66
N ARG A 282 2.81 18.28 14.67
CA ARG A 282 3.31 17.38 15.72
C ARG A 282 4.50 16.57 15.22
N PHE A 283 4.41 16.06 14.00
CA PHE A 283 5.49 15.32 13.35
C PHE A 283 5.97 16.09 12.12
N LEU A 284 7.27 16.40 12.08
CA LEU A 284 7.93 16.98 10.91
C LEU A 284 9.19 16.21 10.57
N ASP A 285 9.27 15.70 9.35
CA ASP A 285 10.49 15.14 8.78
C ASP A 285 10.85 15.84 7.47
N CYS A 286 11.82 16.74 7.55
CA CYS A 286 12.40 17.46 6.41
C CYS A 286 13.85 17.02 6.14
N SER A 287 14.28 15.91 6.71
CA SER A 287 15.65 15.40 6.60
C SER A 287 16.07 15.13 5.15
N PHE A 288 17.38 15.05 4.91
CA PHE A 288 17.95 14.78 3.57
C PHE A 288 17.57 15.80 2.48
N ASN A 289 17.07 16.99 2.84
CA ASN A 289 16.99 18.13 1.93
C ASN A 289 18.33 18.87 1.95
N ARG A 290 19.34 18.35 1.25
CA ARG A 290 20.75 18.79 1.34
C ARG A 290 21.03 20.26 0.98
N LYS A 291 20.05 21.00 0.46
CA LYS A 291 20.15 22.44 0.15
C LYS A 291 19.31 23.32 1.07
N LEU A 292 18.55 22.72 1.99
CA LEU A 292 17.65 23.41 2.92
C LEU A 292 18.47 24.21 3.92
N ASN A 293 18.50 25.53 3.76
CA ASN A 293 19.26 26.45 4.61
C ASN A 293 18.38 27.33 5.49
N TYR A 294 17.08 27.32 5.26
CA TYR A 294 16.07 28.00 6.05
C TYR A 294 14.96 27.04 6.43
N LEU A 295 14.66 26.96 7.73
CA LEU A 295 13.56 26.19 8.28
C LEU A 295 12.92 27.01 9.40
N SER A 296 11.62 27.25 9.31
CA SER A 296 10.83 27.91 10.34
C SER A 296 9.68 27.01 10.79
N ILE A 297 9.43 26.96 12.09
CA ILE A 297 8.30 26.26 12.73
C ILE A 297 7.57 27.24 13.65
N PRO A 298 6.29 27.00 14.00
CA PRO A 298 5.52 27.96 14.78
C PRO A 298 6.12 28.16 16.18
N ALA A 299 6.00 29.38 16.73
CA ALA A 299 6.16 29.57 18.17
C ALA A 299 4.99 28.91 18.92
N ASN A 300 5.19 28.47 20.17
CA ASN A 300 4.18 27.74 20.96
C ASN A 300 3.61 26.52 20.20
N ASN A 301 4.46 25.83 19.44
CA ASN A 301 4.07 24.70 18.61
C ASN A 301 3.69 23.45 19.41
N LEU A 302 3.08 22.50 18.70
CA LEU A 302 2.74 21.16 19.20
C LEU A 302 3.76 20.09 18.76
N VAL A 303 4.96 20.50 18.32
CA VAL A 303 5.95 19.58 17.77
C VAL A 303 6.38 18.57 18.83
N GLN A 304 6.39 17.31 18.42
CA GLN A 304 6.78 16.14 19.17
C GLN A 304 8.03 15.53 18.53
N ILE A 305 8.00 15.31 17.22
CA ILE A 305 9.12 14.72 16.49
C ILE A 305 9.56 15.68 15.39
N LEU A 306 10.81 16.14 15.45
CA LEU A 306 11.43 16.98 14.43
C LEU A 306 12.69 16.32 13.86
N ARG A 307 12.65 15.91 12.59
CA ARG A 307 13.81 15.42 11.86
C ARG A 307 14.22 16.47 10.83
N CYS A 308 15.35 17.14 11.07
CA CYS A 308 15.94 18.15 10.19
C CYS A 308 17.43 17.91 9.92
N HIS A 309 17.90 16.68 10.14
CA HIS A 309 19.27 16.26 9.86
C HIS A 309 19.58 16.12 8.36
N SER A 310 20.86 16.09 8.00
CA SER A 310 21.34 15.96 6.62
C SER A 310 20.78 17.04 5.68
N CYS A 311 20.68 18.27 6.20
CA CYS A 311 20.26 19.48 5.49
C CYS A 311 21.46 20.45 5.34
N ASN A 312 21.21 21.73 5.06
CA ASN A 312 22.22 22.79 4.99
C ASN A 312 21.97 23.89 6.05
N LEU A 313 21.48 23.51 7.23
CA LEU A 313 21.11 24.44 8.29
C LEU A 313 22.35 24.96 9.02
N GLY A 314 22.48 26.30 9.08
CA GLY A 314 23.50 26.98 9.88
C GLY A 314 23.14 27.00 11.37
N ALA A 315 24.12 27.34 12.21
CA ALA A 315 23.91 27.39 13.67
C ALA A 315 22.85 28.40 14.09
N SER A 316 22.75 29.54 13.40
CA SER A 316 21.70 30.54 13.64
C SER A 316 20.31 29.95 13.43
N THR A 317 20.07 29.30 12.28
CA THR A 317 18.78 28.66 11.95
C THR A 317 18.44 27.56 12.94
N LEU A 318 19.41 26.74 13.33
CA LEU A 318 19.21 25.71 14.35
C LEU A 318 18.83 26.32 15.70
N ASN A 319 19.52 27.38 16.14
CA ASN A 319 19.20 28.06 17.40
C ASN A 319 17.81 28.69 17.37
N GLU A 320 17.40 29.31 16.26
CA GLU A 320 16.05 29.84 16.08
C GLU A 320 14.98 28.75 16.26
N ILE A 321 15.20 27.56 15.68
CA ILE A 321 14.33 26.39 15.87
C ILE A 321 14.30 25.98 17.35
N PHE A 322 15.47 25.90 18.01
CA PHE A 322 15.55 25.48 19.41
C PHE A 322 14.80 26.47 20.33
N GLU A 323 14.81 27.76 20.02
CA GLU A 323 14.13 28.80 20.79
C GLU A 323 12.60 28.72 20.69
N VAL A 324 12.05 28.31 19.55
CA VAL A 324 10.58 28.22 19.37
C VAL A 324 9.98 26.92 19.90
N LEU A 325 10.77 25.85 20.06
CA LEU A 325 10.31 24.61 20.69
C LEU A 325 9.87 24.84 22.14
N ILE A 326 8.81 24.16 22.57
CA ILE A 326 8.27 24.30 23.91
C ILE A 326 9.13 23.58 24.96
N PRO A 327 9.18 24.06 26.22
CA PRO A 327 9.77 23.31 27.32
C PRO A 327 8.88 22.13 27.71
N LEU A 328 9.49 20.96 27.96
CA LEU A 328 8.77 19.75 28.38
C LEU A 328 8.67 19.63 29.91
N PRO A 329 7.62 19.00 30.45
CA PRO A 329 7.46 18.84 31.89
C PRO A 329 8.47 17.81 32.46
N LYS A 330 9.52 18.29 33.14
CA LYS A 330 10.59 17.52 33.86
C LYS A 330 11.48 16.67 32.91
N PRO A 331 12.68 16.20 33.34
CA PRO A 331 13.53 15.38 32.47
C PRO A 331 12.79 14.13 31.99
N PRO A 332 12.88 13.79 30.71
CA PRO A 332 12.04 12.78 30.09
C PRO A 332 12.29 11.40 30.71
N THR A 333 11.22 10.64 30.96
CA THR A 333 11.32 9.19 31.13
C THR A 333 11.73 8.54 29.79
N SER A 334 12.20 7.29 29.81
CA SER A 334 12.52 6.54 28.57
C SER A 334 11.34 6.42 27.59
N GLU A 335 10.10 6.58 28.07
CA GLU A 335 8.90 6.67 27.23
C GLU A 335 8.72 8.07 26.63
N GLN A 336 8.94 9.15 27.40
CA GLN A 336 8.89 10.52 26.88
C GLN A 336 9.99 10.82 25.85
N GLU A 337 11.15 10.15 25.93
CA GLU A 337 12.18 10.20 24.89
C GLU A 337 11.69 9.70 23.52
N LYS A 338 10.69 8.80 23.48
CA LYS A 338 10.06 8.35 22.23
C LYS A 338 9.14 9.40 21.64
N ASP A 339 8.45 10.14 22.50
CA ASP A 339 7.42 11.09 22.09
C ASP A 339 7.98 12.48 21.74
N TYR A 340 9.11 12.91 22.34
CA TYR A 340 9.69 14.23 22.11
C TYR A 340 11.16 14.17 21.72
N ARG A 341 11.46 14.31 20.43
CA ARG A 341 12.81 14.20 19.91
C ARG A 341 13.11 15.10 18.73
N ILE A 342 14.36 15.54 18.66
CA ILE A 342 14.90 16.30 17.53
C ILE A 342 16.17 15.64 17.00
N SER A 343 16.28 15.48 15.68
CA SER A 343 17.53 15.11 15.00
C SER A 343 17.96 16.19 14.02
N PHE A 344 19.19 16.67 14.17
CA PHE A 344 19.77 17.75 13.36
C PHE A 344 21.23 17.51 12.95
N TYR A 345 21.73 16.28 13.08
CA TYR A 345 23.09 15.93 12.69
C TYR A 345 23.34 16.12 11.18
N ASP A 346 24.60 16.13 10.74
CA ASP A 346 24.97 16.30 9.33
C ASP A 346 24.45 17.62 8.73
N ASN A 347 24.39 18.66 9.58
CA ASN A 347 24.17 20.05 9.20
C ASN A 347 25.45 20.86 9.45
N PRO A 348 25.76 21.90 8.63
CA PRO A 348 26.92 22.77 8.87
C PRO A 348 26.93 23.41 10.26
N GLY A 349 25.75 23.73 10.80
CA GLY A 349 25.58 24.32 12.13
C GLY A 349 25.66 23.36 13.31
N GLU A 350 25.72 22.03 13.08
CA GLU A 350 25.60 21.02 14.14
C GLU A 350 26.58 21.25 15.30
N LYS A 351 27.85 21.57 14.98
CA LYS A 351 28.92 21.73 15.97
C LYS A 351 28.96 23.10 16.65
N THR A 352 28.28 24.09 16.09
CA THR A 352 28.37 25.50 16.51
C THR A 352 27.05 26.06 17.03
N CYS A 353 25.95 25.30 16.95
CA CYS A 353 24.67 25.62 17.56
C CYS A 353 24.72 25.51 19.10
N ASP A 354 23.81 26.20 19.77
CA ASP A 354 23.67 26.20 21.23
C ASP A 354 22.70 25.10 21.69
N VAL A 355 23.24 23.89 21.82
CA VAL A 355 22.47 22.73 22.30
C VAL A 355 22.01 22.86 23.76
N SER A 356 22.48 23.86 24.52
CA SER A 356 22.02 24.08 25.89
C SER A 356 20.55 24.51 25.93
N ILE A 357 20.05 25.17 24.88
CA ILE A 357 18.64 25.57 24.73
C ILE A 357 17.74 24.32 24.78
N LEU A 358 18.06 23.29 23.98
CA LEU A 358 17.31 22.04 23.94
C LEU A 358 17.38 21.29 25.27
N LYS A 359 18.56 21.21 25.89
CA LYS A 359 18.77 20.54 27.19
C LYS A 359 17.95 21.21 28.30
N ASN A 360 17.92 22.54 28.34
CA ASN A 360 17.13 23.31 29.31
C ASN A 360 15.61 23.13 29.10
N LYS A 361 15.19 22.78 27.88
CA LYS A 361 13.82 22.44 27.52
C LYS A 361 13.51 20.95 27.60
N TYR A 362 14.48 20.13 28.03
CA TYR A 362 14.37 18.67 28.21
C TYR A 362 14.11 17.86 26.93
N TRP A 363 14.45 18.39 25.77
CA TRP A 363 14.32 17.66 24.50
C TRP A 363 15.36 16.55 24.35
N TYR A 364 14.91 15.39 23.87
CA TYR A 364 15.83 14.31 23.47
C TYR A 364 16.48 14.64 22.12
N ILE A 365 17.81 14.65 22.07
CA ILE A 365 18.56 14.82 20.83
C ILE A 365 18.86 13.45 20.27
N ASP A 366 18.19 13.11 19.17
CA ASP A 366 18.35 11.84 18.49
C ASP A 366 19.60 11.88 17.59
N THR A 367 20.56 11.03 17.93
CA THR A 367 21.84 10.89 17.22
C THR A 367 21.94 9.60 16.41
N ASP A 368 20.90 8.77 16.41
CA ASP A 368 20.91 7.52 15.66
C ASP A 368 20.89 7.81 14.15
N LYS A 369 21.94 7.32 13.48
CA LYS A 369 22.14 7.50 12.03
C LYS A 369 21.55 6.35 11.19
N ASN A 370 20.79 5.46 11.83
CA ASN A 370 20.30 4.20 11.25
C ASN A 370 18.89 4.32 10.69
#